data_AF-A0AA37M7K9-F1
#
_entry.id   AF-A0AA37M7K9-F1
#
_cell.length_a   1.000
_cell.length_b   1.000
_cell.length_c   1.000
_cell.angle_alpha   90.00
_cell.angle_beta   90.00
_cell.angle_gamma   90.00
#
_symmetry.space_group_name_H-M   'P 1'
#
loop_
_entity.id
_entity.type
_entity.pdbx_description
1 polymer ?
#
loop_
_entity_poly.entity_id
_entity_poly.type
_entity_poly.pdbx_seq_one_letter_code
_entity_poly.pdbx_strand_id
1 'polypeptide(L)'
;MQLYLDCDGVLGHCNAYATRVALNELITDVLRHGALAEPNGRIDVTWWIDARPAGCGLRCDWAEHDGLLVEHPTREASAITLFNKVLTTQTGAELSVAFAPDGLHVSICMPLPTGAERTVRQRQASPSRALLRPRPTTLRSMRETWSAE
;
A
#
# COMPACT_ATOMS: atom_id res chain seq x y z
N MET A 1 1.55 -13.40 -1.94
CA MET A 1 2.45 -12.27 -1.65
C MET A 1 1.92 -11.59 -0.41
N GLN A 2 2.73 -11.39 0.62
CA GLN A 2 2.36 -10.59 1.78
C GLN A 2 3.27 -9.37 1.84
N LEU A 3 2.69 -8.17 1.79
CA LEU A 3 3.44 -6.93 2.00
C LEU A 3 3.36 -6.56 3.48
N TYR A 4 4.53 -6.32 4.06
CA TYR A 4 4.70 -5.90 5.44
C TYR A 4 5.36 -4.52 5.43
N LEU A 5 4.82 -3.61 6.24
CA LEU A 5 5.45 -2.32 6.47
C LEU A 5 6.31 -2.44 7.74
N ASP A 6 7.55 -1.95 7.72
CA ASP A 6 8.46 -1.98 8.88
C ASP A 6 7.94 -1.18 10.10
N CYS A 7 6.83 -0.47 9.92
CA CYS A 7 6.12 0.27 10.96
C CYS A 7 4.97 -0.51 11.62
N ASP A 8 4.79 -1.81 11.38
CA ASP A 8 3.74 -2.62 12.04
C ASP A 8 3.84 -2.54 13.59
N GLY A 9 5.06 -2.42 14.12
CA GLY A 9 5.31 -2.29 15.56
C GLY A 9 4.83 -0.99 16.20
N VAL A 10 4.46 0.03 15.40
CA VAL A 10 3.99 1.34 15.89
C VAL A 10 2.50 1.58 15.64
N LEU A 11 1.86 0.81 14.76
CA LEU A 11 0.44 0.96 14.43
C LEU A 11 -0.50 0.46 15.54
N GLY A 12 -0.01 -0.38 16.46
CA GLY A 12 -0.86 -1.15 17.38
C GLY A 12 -1.51 -2.33 16.67
N HIS A 13 -1.87 -3.38 17.43
CA HIS A 13 -2.23 -4.69 16.87
C HIS A 13 -3.38 -4.66 15.85
N CYS A 14 -4.48 -3.97 16.16
CA CYS A 14 -5.66 -3.94 15.29
C CYS A 14 -5.38 -3.18 13.99
N ASN A 15 -4.67 -2.05 14.06
CA ASN A 15 -4.38 -1.23 12.87
C ASN A 15 -3.32 -1.90 11.98
N ALA A 16 -2.32 -2.57 12.57
CA ALA A 16 -1.34 -3.34 11.81
C ALA A 16 -2.01 -4.47 11.02
N TYR A 17 -2.94 -5.20 11.65
CA TYR A 17 -3.70 -6.25 10.97
C TYR A 17 -4.57 -5.71 9.83
N ALA A 18 -5.39 -4.70 10.10
CA ALA A 18 -6.28 -4.11 9.10
C ALA A 18 -5.49 -3.55 7.90
N THR A 19 -4.37 -2.87 8.16
CA THR A 19 -3.46 -2.35 7.13
C THR A 19 -2.89 -3.47 6.28
N ARG A 20 -2.40 -4.54 6.91
CA ARG A 20 -1.81 -5.67 6.20
C ARG A 20 -2.82 -6.40 5.32
N VAL A 21 -4.05 -6.60 5.81
CA VAL A 21 -5.12 -7.20 5.01
C VAL A 21 -5.45 -6.32 3.82
N ALA A 22 -5.66 -5.02 4.05
CA ALA A 22 -6.00 -4.07 2.99
C ALA A 22 -4.92 -4.02 1.90
N LEU A 23 -3.64 -3.94 2.28
CA LEU A 23 -2.52 -3.93 1.33
C LEU A 23 -2.43 -5.23 0.52
N ASN A 24 -2.67 -6.38 1.16
CA ASN A 24 -2.65 -7.66 0.46
C ASN A 24 -3.79 -7.80 -0.56
N GLU A 25 -4.98 -7.29 -0.23
CA GLU A 25 -6.09 -7.24 -1.19
C GLU A 25 -5.77 -6.34 -2.37
N LEU A 26 -5.19 -5.15 -2.12
CA LEU A 26 -4.77 -4.22 -3.17
C LEU A 26 -3.74 -4.87 -4.10
N ILE A 27 -2.70 -5.49 -3.53
CA ILE A 27 -1.71 -6.27 -4.28
C ILE A 27 -2.36 -7.32 -5.16
N THR A 28 -3.32 -8.06 -4.61
CA THR A 28 -3.95 -9.16 -5.31
C THR A 28 -4.82 -8.65 -6.46
N ASP A 29 -5.46 -7.49 -6.29
CA ASP A 29 -6.19 -6.83 -7.37
C ASP A 29 -5.27 -6.38 -8.49
N VAL A 30 -4.15 -5.73 -8.15
CA VAL A 30 -3.20 -5.21 -9.13
C VAL A 30 -2.48 -6.32 -9.90
N LEU A 31 -2.23 -7.48 -9.26
CA LEU A 31 -1.71 -8.67 -9.93
C LEU A 31 -2.67 -9.26 -10.97
N ARG A 32 -3.99 -9.11 -10.78
CA ARG A 32 -4.99 -9.68 -11.69
C ARG A 32 -5.44 -8.71 -12.76
N HIS A 33 -5.54 -7.43 -12.42
CA HIS A 33 -6.26 -6.44 -13.21
C HIS A 33 -5.50 -5.13 -13.41
N GLY A 34 -4.39 -4.91 -12.71
CA GLY A 34 -3.65 -3.63 -12.70
C GLY A 34 -2.25 -3.73 -13.29
N ALA A 35 -1.35 -2.84 -12.84
CA ALA A 35 -0.01 -2.74 -13.39
C ALA A 35 0.79 -4.06 -13.36
N LEU A 36 0.68 -4.88 -12.32
CA LEU A 36 1.47 -6.12 -12.23
C LEU A 36 0.95 -7.26 -13.12
N ALA A 37 -0.20 -7.09 -13.79
CA ALA A 37 -0.64 -7.98 -14.86
C ALA A 37 0.14 -7.74 -16.16
N GLU A 38 0.71 -6.55 -16.34
CA GLU A 38 1.48 -6.17 -17.52
C GLU A 38 2.98 -6.47 -17.36
N PRO A 39 3.69 -6.95 -18.40
CA PRO A 39 5.11 -7.31 -18.31
C PRO A 39 6.03 -6.17 -17.86
N ASN A 40 5.66 -4.92 -18.20
CA ASN A 40 6.44 -3.72 -17.90
C ASN A 40 5.92 -2.96 -16.68
N GLY A 41 4.78 -3.37 -16.12
CA GLY A 41 4.19 -2.64 -15.01
C GLY A 41 5.07 -2.65 -13.78
N ARG A 42 4.81 -1.72 -12.86
CA ARG A 42 5.54 -1.63 -11.60
C ARG A 42 4.68 -0.96 -10.55
N ILE A 43 4.98 -1.25 -9.29
CA ILE A 43 4.39 -0.55 -8.15
C ILE A 43 5.50 -0.03 -7.27
N ASP A 44 5.46 1.27 -7.00
CA ASP A 44 6.30 1.94 -6.02
C ASP A 44 5.49 2.20 -4.76
N VAL A 45 5.88 1.55 -3.67
CA VAL A 45 5.28 1.76 -2.34
C VAL A 45 6.29 2.46 -1.46
N THR A 46 5.97 3.66 -1.00
CA THR A 46 6.82 4.43 -0.09
C THR A 46 6.05 4.75 1.18
N TRP A 47 6.63 4.50 2.35
CA TRP A 47 5.98 4.79 3.62
C TRP A 47 6.94 5.44 4.61
N TRP A 48 6.39 6.33 5.42
CA TRP A 48 7.12 7.06 6.43
C TRP A 48 6.19 7.57 7.51
N ILE A 49 6.76 7.94 8.64
CA ILE A 49 6.00 8.53 9.73
C ILE A 49 6.21 10.03 9.71
N ASP A 50 5.11 10.76 9.73
CA ASP A 50 5.08 12.21 9.68
C ASP A 50 4.53 12.79 10.99
N ALA A 51 5.04 13.95 11.38
CA ALA A 51 4.51 14.69 12.52
C ALA A 51 3.22 15.42 12.09
N ARG A 52 2.16 15.24 12.86
CA ARG A 52 0.85 15.85 12.65
C ARG A 52 0.46 16.73 13.83
N PRO A 53 -0.45 17.70 13.65
CA PRO A 53 -0.92 18.54 14.76
C PRO A 53 -1.50 17.75 15.95
N ALA A 54 -2.02 16.55 15.70
CA ALA A 54 -2.62 15.66 16.70
C ALA A 54 -1.73 14.46 17.12
N GLY A 55 -0.43 14.45 16.76
CA GLY A 55 0.50 13.36 17.10
C GLY A 55 1.40 12.94 15.92
N CYS A 56 1.56 11.65 15.70
CA CYS A 56 2.26 11.13 14.51
C CYS A 56 1.29 10.36 13.61
N GLY A 57 1.56 10.33 12.31
CA GLY A 57 0.80 9.54 11.35
C GLY A 57 1.71 8.70 10.46
N LEU A 58 1.32 7.47 10.16
CA LEU A 58 1.96 6.66 9.13
C LEU A 58 1.38 7.06 7.78
N ARG A 59 2.20 7.68 6.94
CA ARG A 59 1.87 7.91 5.53
C ARG A 59 2.39 6.76 4.69
N CYS A 60 1.58 6.30 3.76
CA CYS A 60 1.93 5.30 2.76
C CYS A 60 1.42 5.78 1.41
N ASP A 61 2.34 5.95 0.47
CA ASP A 61 2.06 6.25 -0.91
C ASP A 61 2.28 5.00 -1.75
N TRP A 62 1.34 4.74 -2.65
CA TRP A 62 1.31 3.64 -3.58
C TRP A 62 1.14 4.21 -4.98
N ALA A 63 2.12 3.99 -5.84
CA ALA A 63 2.11 4.46 -7.22
C ALA A 63 2.25 3.26 -8.16
N GLU A 64 1.23 3.04 -8.98
CA GLU A 64 1.26 2.08 -10.08
C GLU A 64 1.73 2.80 -11.33
N HIS A 65 2.55 2.10 -12.12
CA HIS A 65 3.02 2.63 -13.38
C HIS A 65 3.10 1.57 -14.47
N ASP A 66 3.07 2.03 -15.72
CA ASP A 66 3.17 1.22 -16.94
C ASP A 66 2.18 0.03 -16.97
N GLY A 67 1.05 0.16 -16.27
CA GLY A 67 -0.08 -0.76 -16.38
C GLY A 67 -0.95 -0.45 -17.58
N LEU A 68 -1.97 -1.28 -17.83
CA LEU A 68 -3.02 -0.94 -18.79
C LEU A 68 -3.52 0.47 -18.48
N LEU A 69 -3.46 1.36 -19.47
CA LEU A 69 -4.02 2.70 -19.41
C LEU A 69 -5.45 2.56 -18.91
N VAL A 70 -5.67 2.89 -17.64
CA VAL A 70 -7.01 2.95 -17.08
C VAL A 70 -7.64 4.18 -17.72
N GLU A 71 -8.16 4.04 -18.94
CA GLU A 71 -9.21 4.92 -19.42
C GLU A 71 -10.26 4.93 -18.30
N HIS A 72 -10.41 6.11 -17.68
CA HIS A 72 -11.15 6.37 -16.45
C HIS A 72 -12.11 5.25 -16.03
N PRO A 73 -11.95 4.67 -14.81
CA PRO A 73 -12.73 3.51 -14.43
C PRO A 73 -14.21 3.86 -14.57
N THR A 74 -14.93 3.12 -15.42
CA THR A 74 -16.34 3.38 -15.76
C THR A 74 -17.28 3.16 -14.57
N ARG A 75 -16.72 2.84 -13.41
CA ARG A 75 -17.29 2.80 -12.07
C ARG A 75 -16.11 2.64 -11.12
N GLU A 76 -16.07 3.42 -10.04
CA GLU A 76 -15.37 3.13 -8.78
C GLU A 76 -14.89 1.66 -8.68
N ALA A 77 -13.63 1.38 -9.01
CA ALA A 77 -13.11 0.02 -9.02
C ALA A 77 -13.28 -0.59 -7.62
N SER A 78 -14.07 -1.66 -7.53
CA SER A 78 -14.57 -2.25 -6.28
C SER A 78 -13.48 -2.52 -5.22
N ALA A 79 -12.25 -2.80 -5.64
CA ALA A 79 -11.13 -3.03 -4.75
C ALA A 79 -10.66 -1.75 -4.05
N ILE A 80 -10.53 -0.62 -4.77
CA ILE A 80 -10.16 0.68 -4.19
C ILE A 80 -11.26 1.16 -3.23
N THR A 81 -12.52 0.97 -3.58
CA THR A 81 -13.66 1.33 -2.71
C THR A 81 -13.69 0.49 -1.44
N LEU A 82 -13.49 -0.83 -1.55
CA LEU A 82 -13.40 -1.72 -0.39
C LEU A 82 -12.20 -1.38 0.48
N PHE A 83 -11.04 -1.15 -0.14
CA PHE A 83 -9.80 -0.74 0.50
C PHE A 83 -10.00 0.56 1.30
N ASN A 84 -10.59 1.58 0.68
CA ASN A 84 -10.91 2.84 1.32
C ASN A 84 -11.85 2.65 2.51
N LYS A 85 -12.91 1.86 2.35
CA LYS A 85 -13.87 1.60 3.43
C LYS A 85 -13.24 0.86 4.60
N VAL A 86 -12.43 -0.18 4.35
CA VAL A 86 -11.78 -0.96 5.41
C VAL A 86 -10.80 -0.09 6.20
N LEU A 87 -9.95 0.68 5.52
CA LEU A 87 -8.95 1.51 6.19
C LEU A 87 -9.59 2.69 6.93
N THR A 88 -10.52 3.41 6.32
CA THR A 88 -11.20 4.54 7.00
C THR A 88 -11.95 4.08 8.24
N THR A 89 -12.71 2.97 8.15
CA THR A 89 -13.54 2.49 9.27
C THR A 89 -12.77 1.79 10.37
N GLN A 90 -11.69 1.06 10.06
CA GLN A 90 -10.96 0.29 11.06
C GLN A 90 -9.78 1.01 11.68
N THR A 91 -9.12 1.90 10.94
CA THR A 91 -7.90 2.57 11.41
C THR A 91 -8.05 4.08 11.55
N GLY A 92 -9.17 4.66 11.12
CA GLY A 92 -9.35 6.10 11.05
C GLY A 92 -8.47 6.74 9.98
N ALA A 93 -8.08 5.97 8.95
CA ALA A 93 -7.20 6.47 7.90
C ALA A 93 -7.86 7.54 7.05
N GLU A 94 -7.05 8.45 6.54
CA GLU A 94 -7.40 9.33 5.43
C GLU A 94 -6.83 8.75 4.14
N LEU A 95 -7.63 8.72 3.06
CA LEU A 95 -7.18 8.24 1.75
C LEU A 95 -7.43 9.28 0.66
N SER A 96 -6.47 9.39 -0.25
CA SER A 96 -6.57 10.15 -1.49
C SER A 96 -6.21 9.24 -2.66
N VAL A 97 -7.03 9.26 -3.71
CA VAL A 97 -6.83 8.44 -4.91
C VAL A 97 -6.79 9.37 -6.12
N ALA A 98 -5.75 9.24 -6.94
CA ALA A 98 -5.58 9.99 -8.17
C ALA A 98 -5.30 9.03 -9.33
N PHE A 99 -6.09 9.15 -10.39
CA PHE A 99 -5.84 8.46 -11.66
C PHE A 99 -5.05 9.42 -12.54
N ALA A 100 -3.75 9.16 -12.68
CA ALA A 100 -2.85 9.94 -13.51
C ALA A 100 -2.58 9.22 -14.84
N PRO A 101 -2.10 9.92 -15.89
CA PRO A 101 -1.78 9.29 -17.17
C PRO A 101 -0.71 8.21 -17.08
N ASP A 102 0.16 8.28 -16.06
CA ASP A 102 1.21 7.31 -15.80
C ASP A 102 0.75 6.14 -14.92
N GLY A 103 -0.45 6.19 -14.33
CA GLY A 103 -1.06 5.11 -13.55
C GLY A 103 -1.86 5.57 -12.33
N LEU A 104 -2.15 4.63 -11.42
CA LEU A 104 -2.91 4.87 -10.19
C LEU A 104 -1.99 5.34 -9.06
N HIS A 105 -2.35 6.44 -8.39
CA HIS A 105 -1.70 6.92 -7.19
C HIS A 105 -2.66 6.88 -6.01
N VAL A 106 -2.27 6.23 -4.92
CA VAL A 106 -3.04 6.16 -3.67
C VAL A 106 -2.15 6.63 -2.52
N SER A 107 -2.60 7.67 -1.83
CA SER A 107 -1.99 8.13 -0.59
C SER A 107 -2.87 7.78 0.59
N ILE A 108 -2.28 7.18 1.61
CA ILE A 108 -2.94 6.70 2.82
C ILE A 108 -2.28 7.38 4.00
N CYS A 109 -3.05 7.88 4.96
CA CYS A 109 -2.51 8.28 6.24
C CYS A 109 -3.23 7.66 7.43
N MET A 110 -2.49 6.79 8.10
CA MET A 110 -2.73 6.13 9.38
C MET A 110 -2.56 7.06 10.61
N PRO A 111 -3.54 7.43 11.45
CA PRO A 111 -3.18 8.02 12.74
C PRO A 111 -2.47 6.97 13.62
N LEU A 112 -1.36 7.34 14.25
CA LEU A 112 -0.67 6.49 15.22
C LEU A 112 -1.20 6.73 16.64
N PRO A 113 -1.22 5.70 17.51
CA PRO A 113 -1.61 5.88 18.90
C PRO A 113 -0.69 6.88 19.63
N THR A 114 -1.28 7.63 20.56
CA THR A 114 -0.56 8.61 21.39
C THR A 114 0.65 7.96 22.07
N GLY A 115 1.83 8.57 21.93
CA GLY A 115 3.08 8.05 22.51
C GLY A 115 3.91 7.14 21.59
N ALA A 116 3.41 6.80 20.39
CA ALA A 116 4.21 6.10 19.36
C ALA A 116 5.46 6.92 18.94
N GLU A 117 5.43 8.24 19.15
CA GLU A 117 6.46 9.22 18.77
C GLU A 117 7.88 8.84 19.22
N ARG A 118 8.02 8.22 20.40
CA ARG A 118 9.32 7.76 20.92
C ARG A 118 9.89 6.60 20.10
N THR A 119 9.04 5.64 19.74
CA THR A 119 9.41 4.50 18.91
C THR A 119 9.69 4.93 17.47
N VAL A 120 8.92 5.90 16.97
CA VAL A 120 9.09 6.52 15.65
C VAL A 120 10.47 7.13 15.49
N ARG A 121 10.89 7.98 16.44
CA ARG A 121 12.21 8.65 16.42
C ARG A 121 13.40 7.68 16.41
N GLN A 122 13.22 6.46 16.94
CA GLN A 122 14.26 5.44 16.95
C GLN A 122 14.26 4.53 15.72
N ARG A 123 13.11 4.30 15.08
CA ARG A 123 12.97 3.28 14.03
C ARG A 123 12.93 3.81 12.60
N GLN A 124 12.50 5.05 12.36
CA GLN A 124 12.40 5.60 11.00
C GLN A 124 12.91 7.04 10.91
N ALA A 125 14.17 7.20 10.51
CA ALA A 125 14.78 8.50 10.18
C ALA A 125 14.65 8.87 8.69
N SER A 126 14.20 7.94 7.85
CA SER A 126 14.07 8.11 6.40
C SER A 126 12.90 7.28 5.87
N PRO A 127 12.24 7.71 4.78
CA PRO A 127 11.14 6.96 4.17
C PRO A 127 11.62 5.58 3.72
N SER A 128 10.85 4.55 4.06
CA SER A 128 11.05 3.18 3.59
C SER A 128 10.36 3.03 2.22
N ARG A 129 10.94 2.22 1.32
CA ARG A 129 10.39 2.00 -0.02
C ARG A 129 10.48 0.54 -0.42
N ALA A 130 9.45 0.06 -1.10
CA ALA A 130 9.43 -1.22 -1.79
C ALA A 130 9.02 -1.00 -3.26
N LEU A 131 9.77 -1.61 -4.17
CA LEU A 131 9.45 -1.63 -5.60
C LEU A 131 9.02 -3.04 -5.99
N LEU A 132 7.75 -3.19 -6.37
CA LEU A 132 7.20 -4.44 -6.86
C LEU A 132 7.24 -4.44 -8.39
N ARG A 133 7.82 -5.52 -8.94
CA ARG A 133 7.90 -5.78 -10.38
C ARG A 133 7.13 -7.07 -10.70
N PRO A 134 6.49 -7.17 -11.87
CA PRO A 134 6.01 -8.43 -12.42
C PRO A 134 7.20 -9.37 -12.49
N ARG A 135 7.04 -10.59 -11.98
CA ARG A 135 8.07 -11.60 -12.24
C ARG A 135 7.93 -12.08 -13.68
N PRO A 136 9.03 -12.19 -14.44
CA PRO A 136 9.00 -12.91 -15.71
C PRO A 136 8.71 -14.38 -15.39
N THR A 137 7.45 -14.78 -15.49
CA THR A 137 7.06 -16.17 -15.23
C THR A 137 6.22 -16.65 -16.40
N THR A 138 6.79 -17.56 -17.20
CA THR A 138 6.02 -18.47 -18.05
C THR A 138 4.90 -19.09 -17.21
N LEU A 139 3.67 -18.83 -17.63
CA LEU A 139 2.34 -18.98 -17.01
C LEU A 139 1.98 -20.26 -16.21
N ARG A 140 2.90 -21.05 -15.62
CA ARG A 140 2.54 -22.40 -15.11
C ARG A 140 2.93 -22.83 -13.68
N SER A 141 3.73 -22.08 -12.90
CA SER A 141 4.28 -22.68 -11.66
C SER A 141 4.28 -21.79 -10.41
N MET A 142 3.16 -21.12 -10.14
CA MET A 142 3.08 -20.01 -9.18
C MET A 142 2.63 -20.40 -7.76
N ARG A 143 2.97 -21.59 -7.25
CA ARG A 143 2.52 -22.04 -5.91
C ARG A 143 3.57 -22.17 -4.81
N GLU A 144 4.86 -22.11 -5.08
CA GLU A 144 5.85 -22.44 -4.05
C GLU A 144 6.99 -21.41 -3.96
N THR A 145 7.35 -21.10 -2.70
CA THR A 145 8.58 -20.50 -2.15
C THR A 145 8.99 -19.08 -2.50
N TRP A 146 8.70 -18.00 -1.74
CA TRP A 146 9.52 -16.76 -1.82
C TRP A 146 9.58 -15.92 -0.52
N SER A 147 10.81 -15.47 -0.14
CA SER A 147 11.19 -14.62 1.02
C SER A 147 11.68 -13.22 0.56
N ALA A 148 11.64 -12.23 1.46
CA ALA A 148 12.17 -10.87 1.25
C ALA A 148 13.64 -10.77 1.73
N GLU A 149 14.49 -10.10 0.95
CA GLU A 149 15.84 -9.63 1.32
C GLU A 149 15.79 -8.20 1.87
#